data_AF-A0A446AV07-F1
#
_entry.id   AF-A0A446AV07-F1
#
_cell.length_a   1.000
_cell.length_b   1.000
_cell.length_c   1.000
_cell.angle_alpha   90.00
_cell.angle_beta   90.00
_cell.angle_gamma   90.00
#
_symmetry.space_group_name_H-M   'P 1'
#
loop_
_entity.id
_entity.type
_entity.pdbx_description
1 polymer ?
#
loop_
_entity_poly.entity_id
_entity_poly.type
_entity_poly.pdbx_seq_one_letter_code
_entity_poly.pdbx_strand_id
1 'polypeptide(L)'
;MDPISTPDPVETAGQLMSRQEAMQAEAASLLGQMLFAFSSMDMNLGLCLVWLDNGNKLEIRSNSIEGQSIHTKLETLSKRVTERLPAGSEHRAAYERWIERVHAARLQRNQMVHGRWGVEAHRHKIVNVIGFPSGSQQCFEYSLAELAAFNKELCALGRELARLRTHWPL
;
A
#
# COMPACT_ATOMS: atom_id res chain seq x y z
N MET A 1 -29.99 -22.85 -38.52
CA MET A 1 -30.59 -21.54 -38.24
C MET A 1 -30.13 -21.15 -36.87
N ASP A 2 -29.05 -20.38 -36.80
CA ASP A 2 -28.52 -19.90 -35.53
C ASP A 2 -29.39 -18.75 -35.03
N PRO A 3 -29.78 -18.71 -33.74
CA PRO A 3 -30.43 -17.54 -33.19
C PRO A 3 -29.37 -16.45 -33.07
N ILE A 4 -29.60 -15.36 -33.81
CA ILE A 4 -28.89 -14.10 -33.66
C ILE A 4 -29.15 -13.62 -32.23
N SER A 5 -28.17 -13.84 -31.34
CA SER A 5 -28.15 -13.22 -30.01
C SER A 5 -28.17 -11.72 -30.20
N THR A 6 -29.30 -11.16 -29.81
CA THR A 6 -29.61 -9.74 -29.78
C THR A 6 -28.58 -9.02 -28.89
N PRO A 7 -28.06 -7.85 -29.27
CA PRO A 7 -27.20 -7.07 -28.38
C PRO A 7 -28.00 -6.69 -27.12
N ASP A 8 -27.39 -6.88 -25.96
CA ASP A 8 -27.97 -6.53 -24.65
C ASP A 8 -28.54 -5.10 -24.66
N PRO A 9 -29.68 -4.87 -24.00
CA PRO A 9 -30.36 -3.60 -24.05
C PRO A 9 -29.47 -2.52 -23.43
N VAL A 10 -29.41 -1.38 -24.11
CA VAL A 10 -28.76 -0.14 -23.67
C VAL A 10 -28.96 0.04 -22.17
N GLU A 11 -27.87 -0.08 -21.39
CA GLU A 11 -27.89 0.17 -19.95
C GLU A 11 -28.57 1.51 -19.68
N THR A 12 -29.61 1.49 -18.87
CA THR A 12 -30.36 2.72 -18.57
C THR A 12 -29.48 3.67 -17.76
N ALA A 13 -29.67 4.98 -17.93
CA ALA A 13 -28.94 5.99 -17.15
C ALA A 13 -29.04 5.75 -15.63
N GLY A 14 -30.18 5.25 -15.15
CA GLY A 14 -30.38 4.87 -13.75
C GLY A 14 -29.49 3.71 -13.30
N GLN A 15 -29.37 2.65 -14.12
CA GLN A 15 -28.48 1.51 -13.82
C GLN A 15 -27.01 1.95 -13.76
N LEU A 16 -26.60 2.82 -14.69
CA LEU A 16 -25.24 3.35 -14.72
C LEU A 16 -24.93 4.21 -13.49
N MET A 17 -25.85 5.09 -13.07
CA MET A 17 -25.71 5.90 -11.86
C MET A 17 -25.60 5.02 -10.61
N SER A 18 -26.48 4.03 -10.46
CA SER A 18 -26.42 3.09 -9.33
C SER A 18 -25.11 2.31 -9.31
N ARG A 19 -24.60 1.89 -10.48
CA ARG A 19 -23.27 1.24 -10.58
C ARG A 19 -22.17 2.20 -10.14
N GLN A 20 -22.22 3.44 -10.60
CA GLN A 20 -21.22 4.46 -10.25
C GLN A 20 -21.17 4.69 -8.73
N GLU A 21 -22.32 4.84 -8.09
CA GLU A 21 -22.43 5.02 -6.63
C GLU A 21 -21.90 3.80 -5.86
N ALA A 22 -22.27 2.59 -6.27
CA ALA A 22 -21.79 1.36 -5.65
C ALA A 22 -20.28 1.20 -5.77
N MET A 23 -19.73 1.43 -6.96
CA MET A 23 -18.29 1.41 -7.21
C MET A 23 -17.55 2.46 -6.39
N GLN A 24 -18.09 3.67 -6.27
CA GLN A 24 -17.51 4.73 -5.47
C GLN A 24 -17.46 4.36 -3.98
N ALA A 25 -18.56 3.79 -3.45
CA ALA A 25 -18.62 3.35 -2.06
C ALA A 25 -17.61 2.23 -1.77
N GLU A 26 -17.49 1.24 -2.66
CA GLU A 26 -16.52 0.15 -2.52
C GLU A 26 -15.08 0.66 -2.61
N ALA A 27 -14.78 1.53 -3.58
CA ALA A 27 -13.47 2.14 -3.72
C ALA A 27 -13.09 2.97 -2.48
N ALA A 28 -14.03 3.77 -1.94
CA ALA A 28 -13.81 4.54 -0.72
C ALA A 28 -13.50 3.63 0.48
N SER A 29 -14.22 2.52 0.62
CA SER A 29 -13.94 1.51 1.66
C SER A 29 -12.55 0.90 1.51
N LEU A 30 -12.17 0.49 0.29
CA LEU A 30 -10.86 -0.10 0.02
C LEU A 30 -9.71 0.89 0.26
N LEU A 31 -9.87 2.15 -0.15
CA LEU A 31 -8.90 3.21 0.09
C LEU A 31 -8.79 3.55 1.59
N GLY A 32 -9.89 3.53 2.32
CA GLY A 32 -9.88 3.65 3.77
C GLY A 32 -9.10 2.51 4.44
N GLN A 33 -9.40 1.26 4.08
CA GLN A 33 -8.69 0.09 4.58
C GLN A 33 -7.17 0.15 4.30
N MET A 34 -6.78 0.65 3.12
CA MET A 34 -5.39 0.87 2.75
C MET A 34 -4.69 1.82 3.72
N LEU A 35 -5.32 2.93 4.10
CA LEU A 35 -4.75 3.89 5.05
C LEU A 35 -4.49 3.24 6.41
N PHE A 36 -5.46 2.46 6.93
CA PHE A 36 -5.30 1.74 8.20
C PHE A 36 -4.23 0.66 8.14
N ALA A 37 -4.20 -0.14 7.07
CA ALA A 37 -3.21 -1.20 6.88
C ALA A 37 -1.79 -0.61 6.78
N PHE A 38 -1.62 0.47 6.01
CA PHE A 38 -0.34 1.16 5.88
C PHE A 38 0.12 1.80 7.20
N SER A 39 -0.79 2.47 7.92
CA SER A 39 -0.49 3.05 9.24
C SER A 39 -0.07 1.98 10.25
N SER A 40 -0.78 0.84 10.27
CA SER A 40 -0.44 -0.30 11.13
C SER A 40 0.95 -0.86 10.81
N MET A 41 1.30 -0.97 9.52
CA MET A 41 2.63 -1.38 9.08
C MET A 41 3.72 -0.39 9.52
N ASP A 42 3.49 0.92 9.35
CA ASP A 42 4.44 1.96 9.77
C ASP A 42 4.65 1.98 11.29
N MET A 43 3.59 1.80 12.07
CA MET A 43 3.66 1.65 13.52
C MET A 43 4.50 0.41 13.91
N ASN A 44 4.22 -0.74 13.30
CA ASN A 44 4.94 -1.98 13.58
C ASN A 44 6.42 -1.89 13.21
N LEU A 45 6.77 -1.18 12.14
CA LEU A 45 8.16 -0.87 11.80
C LEU A 45 8.80 0.03 12.85
N GLY A 46 8.11 1.09 13.29
CA GLY A 46 8.59 1.94 14.38
C GLY A 46 8.89 1.14 15.65
N LEU A 47 7.95 0.27 16.06
CA LEU A 47 8.15 -0.64 17.19
C LEU A 47 9.34 -1.58 16.95
N CYS A 48 9.47 -2.15 15.75
CA CYS A 48 10.63 -3.00 15.42
C CYS A 48 11.95 -2.27 15.66
N LEU A 49 12.05 -1.01 15.25
CA LEU A 49 13.27 -0.20 15.38
C LEU A 49 13.56 0.21 16.82
N VAL A 50 12.52 0.53 17.60
CA VAL A 50 12.64 0.84 19.03
C VAL A 50 13.16 -0.39 19.81
N TRP A 51 12.66 -1.58 19.48
CA TRP A 51 12.96 -2.83 20.16
C TRP A 51 14.25 -3.53 19.70
N LEU A 52 14.98 -2.98 18.72
CA LEU A 52 16.32 -3.44 18.38
C LEU A 52 17.19 -3.54 19.66
N ASP A 53 18.17 -4.44 19.71
CA ASP A 53 19.03 -4.65 20.89
C ASP A 53 18.26 -4.98 22.18
N ASN A 54 17.16 -5.74 22.09
CA ASN A 54 16.30 -6.09 23.23
C ASN A 54 15.77 -4.86 24.00
N GLY A 55 15.53 -3.74 23.31
CA GLY A 55 14.99 -2.53 23.93
C GLY A 55 16.00 -1.73 24.76
N ASN A 56 17.31 -2.03 24.64
CA ASN A 56 18.33 -1.19 25.25
C ASN A 56 18.26 0.23 24.66
N LYS A 57 18.14 1.25 25.53
CA LYS A 57 17.94 2.67 25.17
C LYS A 57 16.57 2.99 24.54
N LEU A 58 15.51 2.31 25.01
CA LEU A 58 14.13 2.46 24.56
C LEU A 58 13.68 3.93 24.43
N GLU A 59 13.86 4.75 25.46
CA GLU A 59 13.41 6.16 25.46
C GLU A 59 14.15 7.00 24.40
N ILE A 60 15.49 6.88 24.33
CA ILE A 60 16.31 7.61 23.36
C ILE A 60 15.89 7.22 21.93
N ARG A 61 15.62 5.93 21.68
CA ARG A 61 15.18 5.45 20.36
C ARG A 61 13.75 5.85 20.03
N SER A 62 12.85 5.84 21.01
CA SER A 62 11.47 6.28 20.84
C SER A 62 11.42 7.73 20.40
N ASN A 63 12.15 8.61 21.09
CA ASN A 63 12.25 10.03 20.72
C ASN A 63 12.91 10.23 19.36
N SER A 64 13.87 9.37 18.99
CA SER A 64 14.51 9.45 17.68
C SER A 64 13.60 9.00 16.55
N ILE A 65 12.68 8.06 16.78
CA ILE A 65 11.77 7.49 15.78
C ILE A 65 10.46 8.29 15.68
N GLU A 66 10.09 8.99 16.75
CA GLU A 66 8.97 9.91 16.77
C GLU A 66 9.09 10.95 15.64
N GLY A 67 7.98 11.16 14.92
CA GLY A 67 7.95 12.08 13.76
C GLY A 67 8.69 11.60 12.51
N GLN A 68 9.39 10.47 12.54
CA GLN A 68 10.06 9.96 11.33
C GLN A 68 9.05 9.46 10.29
N SER A 69 9.34 9.76 9.03
CA SER A 69 8.64 9.15 7.90
C SER A 69 8.96 7.66 7.80
N ILE A 70 8.05 6.88 7.22
CA ILE A 70 8.30 5.46 6.92
C ILE A 70 9.57 5.27 6.07
N HIS A 71 9.91 6.21 5.20
CA HIS A 71 11.13 6.16 4.40
C HIS A 71 12.39 6.20 5.28
N THR A 72 12.46 7.13 6.22
CA THR A 72 13.58 7.27 7.17
C THR A 72 13.70 6.03 8.07
N LYS A 73 12.56 5.46 8.48
CA LYS A 73 12.53 4.19 9.23
C LYS A 73 13.09 3.03 8.40
N LEU A 74 12.75 2.93 7.11
CA LEU A 74 13.28 1.89 6.22
C LEU A 74 14.79 2.04 5.98
N GLU A 75 15.29 3.27 5.83
CA GLU A 75 16.74 3.52 5.74
C GLU A 75 17.47 3.07 7.01
N THR A 76 16.88 3.38 8.17
CA THR A 76 17.40 2.94 9.47
C THR A 76 17.44 1.41 9.55
N LEU A 77 16.37 0.73 9.13
CA LEU A 77 16.33 -0.73 9.10
C LEU A 77 17.38 -1.31 8.16
N SER A 78 17.50 -0.76 6.94
CA SER A 78 18.48 -1.19 5.93
C SER A 78 19.92 -1.11 6.44
N LYS A 79 20.25 0.01 7.10
CA LYS A 79 21.55 0.20 7.76
C LYS A 79 21.80 -0.88 8.81
N ARG A 80 20.81 -1.16 9.66
CA ARG A 80 20.92 -2.19 10.72
C ARG A 80 21.08 -3.60 10.17
N VAL A 81 20.35 -3.95 9.13
CA VAL A 81 20.47 -5.22 8.42
C VAL A 81 21.88 -5.38 7.86
N THR A 82 22.43 -4.33 7.24
CA THR A 82 23.79 -4.36 6.69
C THR A 82 24.87 -4.46 7.77
N GLU A 83 24.67 -3.80 8.91
CA GLU A 83 25.60 -3.83 10.05
C GLU A 83 25.64 -5.18 10.77
N ARG A 84 24.50 -5.88 10.87
CA ARG A 84 24.35 -7.09 11.70
C ARG A 84 24.39 -8.39 10.94
N LEU A 85 23.92 -8.38 9.69
CA LEU A 85 23.75 -9.60 8.92
C LEU A 85 24.82 -9.70 7.81
N PRO A 86 25.52 -10.85 7.69
CA PRO A 86 26.51 -11.06 6.65
C PRO A 86 25.94 -10.85 5.24
N ALA A 87 26.76 -10.34 4.32
CA ALA A 87 26.36 -10.22 2.92
C ALA A 87 26.05 -11.60 2.31
N GLY A 88 25.03 -11.67 1.44
CA GLY A 88 24.64 -12.91 0.73
C GLY A 88 23.89 -13.94 1.57
N SER A 89 23.65 -13.64 2.84
CA SER A 89 22.93 -14.52 3.76
C SER A 89 21.40 -14.47 3.54
N GLU A 90 20.70 -15.59 3.77
CA GLU A 90 19.26 -15.70 3.48
C GLU A 90 18.41 -14.69 4.27
N HIS A 91 18.72 -14.53 5.56
CA HIS A 91 18.10 -13.52 6.43
C HIS A 91 18.28 -12.08 5.94
N ARG A 92 19.48 -11.70 5.48
CA ARG A 92 19.72 -10.37 4.89
C ARG A 92 18.89 -10.18 3.63
N ALA A 93 18.90 -11.16 2.72
CA ALA A 93 18.12 -11.10 1.49
C ALA A 93 16.61 -11.01 1.75
N ALA A 94 16.10 -11.67 2.80
CA ALA A 94 14.69 -11.59 3.19
C ALA A 94 14.31 -10.17 3.66
N TYR A 95 15.15 -9.55 4.50
CA TYR A 95 14.95 -8.16 4.92
C TYR A 95 15.05 -7.17 3.76
N GLU A 96 16.05 -7.31 2.89
CA GLU A 96 16.23 -6.43 1.72
C GLU A 96 15.02 -6.50 0.78
N ARG A 97 14.52 -7.70 0.49
CA ARG A 97 13.30 -7.90 -0.32
C ARG A 97 12.06 -7.30 0.35
N TRP A 98 11.92 -7.47 1.66
CA TRP A 98 10.81 -6.87 2.39
C TRP A 98 10.87 -5.34 2.32
N ILE A 99 12.04 -4.75 2.55
CA ILE A 99 12.27 -3.30 2.44
C ILE A 99 11.88 -2.80 1.04
N GLU A 100 12.36 -3.44 -0.02
CA GLU A 100 12.04 -3.08 -1.40
C GLU A 100 10.52 -3.08 -1.67
N ARG A 101 9.82 -4.12 -1.23
CA ARG A 101 8.35 -4.20 -1.39
C ARG A 101 7.62 -3.12 -0.61
N VAL A 102 8.06 -2.78 0.60
CA VAL A 102 7.49 -1.65 1.36
C VAL A 102 7.78 -0.32 0.66
N HIS A 103 8.96 -0.15 0.04
CA HIS A 103 9.26 1.03 -0.77
C HIS A 103 8.28 1.15 -1.96
N ALA A 104 8.05 0.08 -2.70
CA ALA A 104 7.08 0.06 -3.79
C ALA A 104 5.66 0.38 -3.30
N ALA A 105 5.23 -0.24 -2.20
CA ALA A 105 3.92 0.00 -1.60
C ALA A 105 3.76 1.47 -1.14
N ARG A 106 4.80 2.08 -0.57
CA ARG A 106 4.78 3.52 -0.21
C ARG A 106 4.56 4.40 -1.43
N LEU A 107 5.26 4.15 -2.53
CA LEU A 107 5.12 4.95 -3.76
C LEU A 107 3.69 4.85 -4.31
N GLN A 108 3.16 3.63 -4.41
CA GLN A 108 1.80 3.39 -4.85
C GLN A 108 0.75 4.04 -3.93
N ARG A 109 0.92 3.94 -2.60
CA ARG A 109 0.04 4.61 -1.63
C ARG A 109 0.11 6.12 -1.75
N ASN A 110 1.29 6.71 -1.92
CA ASN A 110 1.42 8.16 -2.09
C ASN A 110 0.69 8.63 -3.35
N GLN A 111 0.81 7.87 -4.45
CA GLN A 111 0.06 8.11 -5.67
C GLN A 111 -1.46 8.11 -5.39
N MET A 112 -1.96 7.11 -4.66
CA MET A 112 -3.38 6.98 -4.31
C MET A 112 -3.90 8.09 -3.36
N VAL A 113 -3.08 8.55 -2.42
CA VAL A 113 -3.50 9.54 -1.41
C VAL A 113 -3.49 10.98 -1.94
N HIS A 114 -2.59 11.30 -2.88
CA HIS A 114 -2.42 12.67 -3.37
C HIS A 114 -3.22 12.99 -4.64
N GLY A 115 -3.94 12.02 -5.19
CA GLY A 115 -4.75 12.23 -6.39
C GLY A 115 -6.22 12.53 -6.10
N ARG A 116 -6.93 12.92 -7.16
CA ARG A 116 -8.38 13.15 -7.18
C ARG A 116 -9.06 11.93 -7.78
N TRP A 117 -10.08 11.44 -7.10
CA TRP A 117 -10.76 10.19 -7.45
C TRP A 117 -12.03 10.44 -8.27
N GLY A 118 -12.28 9.57 -9.24
CA GLY A 118 -13.50 9.51 -10.03
C GLY A 118 -13.86 8.06 -10.37
N VAL A 119 -15.07 7.84 -10.88
CA VAL A 119 -15.55 6.52 -11.30
C VAL A 119 -15.91 6.58 -12.77
N GLU A 120 -15.31 5.69 -13.56
CA GLU A 120 -15.65 5.42 -14.95
C GLU A 120 -16.46 4.11 -15.01
N ALA A 121 -17.77 4.25 -14.79
CA ALA A 121 -18.68 3.12 -14.58
C ALA A 121 -18.88 2.26 -15.83
N HIS A 122 -18.73 2.81 -17.04
CA HIS A 122 -18.83 2.03 -18.28
C HIS A 122 -17.68 1.03 -18.41
N ARG A 123 -16.47 1.46 -18.03
CA ARG A 123 -15.26 0.62 -18.11
C ARG A 123 -14.99 -0.16 -16.82
N HIS A 124 -15.84 -0.02 -15.81
CA HIS A 124 -15.64 -0.59 -14.48
C HIS A 124 -14.28 -0.19 -13.88
N LYS A 125 -13.90 1.08 -14.03
CA LYS A 125 -12.64 1.64 -13.53
C LYS A 125 -12.86 2.71 -12.48
N ILE A 126 -11.98 2.72 -11.49
CA ILE A 126 -11.77 3.80 -10.54
C ILE A 126 -10.58 4.61 -11.06
N VAL A 127 -10.77 5.90 -11.27
CA VAL A 127 -9.78 6.79 -11.86
C VAL A 127 -9.15 7.65 -10.78
N ASN A 128 -7.83 7.76 -10.78
CA ASN A 128 -7.07 8.63 -9.92
C ASN A 128 -6.23 9.60 -10.75
N VAL A 129 -6.47 10.89 -10.59
CA VAL A 129 -5.77 11.95 -11.33
C VAL A 129 -4.84 12.72 -10.41
N ILE A 130 -3.55 12.77 -10.76
CA ILE A 130 -2.52 13.48 -10.02
C ILE A 130 -1.98 14.62 -10.87
N GLY A 131 -1.62 15.73 -10.21
CA GLY A 131 -1.13 16.95 -10.86
C GLY A 131 -2.18 18.05 -10.92
N PHE A 132 -1.76 19.23 -11.41
CA PHE A 132 -2.61 20.42 -11.46
C PHE A 132 -3.51 20.42 -12.70
N PRO A 133 -4.78 20.84 -12.60
CA PRO A 133 -5.68 20.98 -13.76
C PRO A 133 -5.13 21.83 -14.91
N SER A 134 -4.32 22.84 -14.59
CA SER A 134 -3.70 23.75 -15.57
C SER A 134 -2.30 23.30 -16.04
N GLY A 135 -1.81 22.16 -15.59
CA GLY A 135 -0.46 21.67 -15.87
C GLY A 135 -0.45 20.22 -16.36
N SER A 136 0.68 19.52 -16.18
CA SER A 136 0.75 18.09 -16.49
C SER A 136 -0.07 17.29 -15.49
N GLN A 137 -0.91 16.41 -16.02
CA GLN A 137 -1.70 15.46 -15.26
C GLN A 137 -1.31 14.03 -15.62
N GLN A 138 -1.30 13.17 -14.61
CA GLN A 138 -1.19 11.72 -14.79
C GLN A 138 -2.51 11.08 -14.36
N CYS A 139 -3.02 10.21 -15.22
CA CYS A 139 -4.25 9.47 -15.00
C CYS A 139 -3.90 8.00 -14.74
N PHE A 140 -4.35 7.49 -13.61
CA PHE A 140 -4.20 6.09 -13.24
C PHE A 140 -5.58 5.44 -13.13
N GLU A 141 -5.72 4.28 -13.73
CA GLU A 141 -6.96 3.50 -13.69
C GLU A 141 -6.75 2.26 -12.84
N TYR A 142 -7.68 2.02 -11.93
CA TYR A 142 -7.72 0.83 -11.09
C TYR A 142 -9.05 0.10 -11.25
N SER A 143 -9.01 -1.21 -11.19
CA SER A 143 -10.16 -2.02 -10.84
C SER A 143 -10.29 -2.10 -9.31
N LEU A 144 -11.50 -2.38 -8.83
CA LEU A 144 -11.73 -2.66 -7.42
C LEU A 144 -10.90 -3.87 -6.93
N ALA A 145 -10.68 -4.85 -7.81
CA ALA A 145 -9.82 -6.00 -7.55
C ALA A 145 -8.35 -5.60 -7.32
N GLU A 146 -7.81 -4.65 -8.09
CA GLU A 146 -6.44 -4.13 -7.89
C GLU A 146 -6.30 -3.38 -6.56
N LEU A 147 -7.30 -2.57 -6.19
CA LEU A 147 -7.33 -1.91 -4.88
C LEU A 147 -7.39 -2.93 -3.74
N ALA A 148 -8.21 -3.97 -3.88
CA ALA A 148 -8.31 -5.05 -2.90
C ALA A 148 -7.02 -5.88 -2.82
N ALA A 149 -6.36 -6.14 -3.95
CA ALA A 149 -5.07 -6.83 -3.99
C ALA A 149 -3.98 -6.00 -3.29
N PHE A 150 -3.99 -4.68 -3.46
CA PHE A 150 -3.06 -3.80 -2.77
C PHE A 150 -3.24 -3.85 -1.24
N ASN A 151 -4.48 -3.85 -0.75
CA ASN A 151 -4.76 -4.05 0.68
C ASN A 151 -4.22 -5.40 1.20
N LYS A 152 -4.39 -6.48 0.42
CA LYS A 152 -3.84 -7.79 0.78
C LYS A 152 -2.31 -7.76 0.86
N GLU A 153 -1.65 -7.05 -0.04
CA GLU A 153 -0.19 -6.87 -0.03
C GLU A 153 0.27 -6.12 1.22
N LEU A 154 -0.36 -5.01 1.60
CA LEU A 154 -0.04 -4.28 2.84
C LEU A 154 -0.16 -5.17 4.08
N CYS A 155 -1.24 -5.96 4.16
CA CYS A 155 -1.43 -6.94 5.23
C CYS A 155 -0.39 -8.08 5.20
N ALA A 156 0.04 -8.50 4.02
CA ALA A 156 1.09 -9.49 3.86
C ALA A 156 2.46 -8.95 4.34
N LEU A 157 2.81 -7.72 3.98
CA LEU A 157 4.02 -7.05 4.42
C LEU A 157 4.06 -6.88 5.95
N GLY A 158 2.94 -6.50 6.58
CA GLY A 158 2.85 -6.43 8.03
C GLY A 158 3.12 -7.79 8.71
N ARG A 159 2.52 -8.88 8.19
CA ARG A 159 2.75 -10.24 8.70
C ARG A 159 4.17 -10.74 8.45
N GLU A 160 4.76 -10.37 7.31
CA GLU A 160 6.13 -10.73 6.97
C GLU A 160 7.14 -10.06 7.90
N LEU A 161 6.97 -8.78 8.22
CA LEU A 161 7.81 -8.11 9.22
C LEU A 161 7.77 -8.83 10.57
N ALA A 162 6.57 -9.23 11.02
CA ALA A 162 6.42 -10.02 12.25
C ALA A 162 7.20 -11.34 12.18
N ARG A 163 7.08 -12.08 11.05
CA ARG A 163 7.82 -13.33 10.84
C ARG A 163 9.33 -13.12 10.82
N LEU A 164 9.82 -12.10 10.12
CA LEU A 164 11.25 -11.75 10.07
C LEU A 164 11.80 -11.51 11.47
N ARG A 165 11.10 -10.72 12.29
CA ARG A 165 11.49 -10.44 13.68
C ARG A 165 11.53 -11.67 14.57
N THR A 166 10.64 -12.63 14.35
CA THR A 166 10.60 -13.87 15.15
C THR A 166 11.72 -14.84 14.75
N HIS A 167 12.00 -14.98 13.45
CA HIS A 167 12.97 -15.96 12.97
C HIS A 167 14.41 -15.42 12.97
N TRP A 168 14.57 -14.11 12.73
CA TRP A 168 15.86 -13.42 12.60
C TRP A 168 15.81 -12.08 13.32
N PRO A 169 15.83 -12.07 14.67
CA PRO A 169 15.84 -10.83 15.42
C PRO A 169 17.09 -10.01 15.07
N LEU A 170 16.87 -8.71 14.84
CA LEU A 170 17.93 -7.74 14.56
C LEU A 170 18.50 -7.17 15.85
#